data_AF-A0A3G6S841-F1
#
_entry.id   AF-A0A3G6S841-F1
#
_cell.length_a   1.000
_cell.length_b   1.000
_cell.length_c   1.000
_cell.angle_alpha   90.00
_cell.angle_beta   90.00
_cell.angle_gamma   90.00
#
_symmetry.space_group_name_H-M   'P 1'
#
loop_
_entity.id
_entity.type
_entity.pdbx_description
1 polymer ?
#
loop_
_entity_poly.entity_id
_entity_poly.type
_entity_poly.pdbx_seq_one_letter_code
_entity_poly.pdbx_strand_id
1 'polypeptide(L)'
;MDTKKNVLEKMSDRELEQYIKPDSKFVPQAIQYAYEILQSRGRTFTNEEQDRINSLVSTVGSNEPIIIHPNHTKASNLIYLSGAIGIAGLIWTSEQLNSGLAIFISVAVIAFVFGTGYMIGKGNAVAKYLFIFLFVIGILGIPVIITHLSTEPILGIINILQLIFQTWAVVLLLKIPKNKKV
;
A
#
# COMPACT_ATOMS: atom_id res chain seq x y z
N MET A 1 4.21 -11.77 -16.16
CA MET A 1 4.35 -11.20 -17.53
C MET A 1 2.97 -10.74 -17.97
N ASP A 2 2.85 -9.48 -18.39
CA ASP A 2 1.59 -8.91 -18.86
C ASP A 2 1.21 -9.57 -20.20
N THR A 3 0.07 -10.26 -20.23
CA THR A 3 -0.38 -11.05 -21.39
C THR A 3 -0.55 -10.18 -22.65
N LYS A 4 -0.75 -8.87 -22.49
CA LYS A 4 -0.89 -7.91 -23.60
C LYS A 4 0.43 -7.64 -24.32
N LYS A 5 1.55 -7.62 -23.60
CA LYS A 5 2.89 -7.37 -24.18
C LYS A 5 3.34 -8.52 -25.08
N ASN A 6 3.10 -9.76 -24.66
CA ASN A 6 3.46 -10.96 -25.44
C ASN A 6 2.70 -11.07 -26.78
N VAL A 7 1.52 -10.45 -26.91
CA VAL A 7 0.77 -10.41 -28.17
C VAL A 7 1.39 -9.37 -29.11
N LEU A 8 1.71 -8.17 -28.60
CA LEU A 8 2.34 -7.10 -29.38
C LEU A 8 3.75 -7.48 -29.85
N GLU A 9 4.52 -8.23 -29.05
CA GLU A 9 5.85 -8.72 -29.44
C GLU A 9 5.85 -9.67 -30.64
N LYS A 10 4.71 -10.29 -30.97
CA LYS A 10 4.54 -11.14 -32.15
C LYS A 10 4.13 -10.37 -33.40
N MET A 11 3.74 -9.11 -33.27
CA MET A 11 3.30 -8.28 -34.38
C MET A 11 4.49 -7.76 -35.18
N SER A 12 4.29 -7.52 -36.47
CA SER A 12 5.29 -6.92 -37.35
C SER A 12 5.48 -5.43 -37.04
N ASP A 13 6.63 -4.88 -37.44
CA ASP A 13 6.93 -3.45 -37.23
C ASP A 13 5.85 -2.57 -37.86
N ARG A 14 5.38 -2.93 -39.06
CA ARG A 14 4.31 -2.22 -39.77
C ARG A 14 2.98 -2.18 -39.00
N GLU A 15 2.70 -3.20 -38.19
CA GLU A 15 1.49 -3.24 -37.38
C GLU A 15 1.68 -2.45 -36.09
N LEU A 16 2.86 -2.52 -35.46
CA LEU A 16 3.21 -1.73 -34.27
C LEU A 16 3.24 -0.22 -34.57
N GLU A 17 3.63 0.18 -35.78
CA GLU A 17 3.53 1.54 -36.28
C GLU A 17 2.13 2.15 -36.14
N GLN A 18 1.09 1.33 -36.29
CA GLN A 18 -0.30 1.81 -36.19
C GLN A 18 -0.66 2.27 -34.77
N TYR A 19 0.05 1.77 -33.76
CA TYR A 19 -0.22 2.11 -32.36
C TYR A 19 0.32 3.49 -31.98
N ILE A 20 1.34 3.98 -32.66
CA ILE A 20 2.04 5.23 -32.33
C ILE A 20 1.72 6.40 -33.28
N LYS A 21 0.72 6.22 -34.15
CA LYS A 21 0.26 7.27 -35.06
C LYS A 21 -0.35 8.45 -34.29
N PRO A 22 -0.28 9.67 -34.85
CA PRO A 22 -0.88 10.86 -34.21
C PRO A 22 -2.38 10.73 -33.91
N ASP A 23 -3.11 9.95 -34.72
CA ASP A 23 -4.55 9.69 -34.63
C ASP A 23 -4.87 8.34 -33.96
N SER A 24 -3.90 7.75 -33.27
CA SER A 24 -4.04 6.45 -32.62
C SER A 24 -5.21 6.43 -31.63
N LYS A 25 -6.13 5.48 -31.83
CA LYS A 25 -7.27 5.20 -30.93
C LYS A 25 -6.96 4.10 -29.91
N PHE A 26 -5.70 3.65 -29.86
CA PHE A 26 -5.29 2.55 -29.01
C PHE A 26 -5.09 3.03 -27.56
N VAL A 27 -5.26 2.11 -26.61
CA VAL A 27 -5.06 2.44 -25.19
C VAL A 27 -3.61 2.82 -24.93
N PRO A 28 -3.32 3.85 -24.12
CA PRO A 28 -1.96 4.38 -24.01
C PRO A 28 -0.94 3.39 -23.43
N GLN A 29 -1.36 2.36 -22.70
CA GLN A 29 -0.49 1.24 -22.30
C GLN A 29 0.00 0.42 -23.52
N ALA A 30 -0.87 0.18 -24.51
CA ALA A 30 -0.49 -0.51 -25.74
C ALA A 30 0.40 0.36 -26.63
N ILE A 31 0.19 1.68 -26.62
CA ILE A 31 1.06 2.65 -27.30
C ILE A 31 2.47 2.60 -26.71
N GLN A 32 2.59 2.60 -25.37
CA GLN A 32 3.88 2.50 -24.69
C GLN A 32 4.60 1.18 -25.01
N TYR A 33 3.90 0.05 -24.97
CA TYR A 33 4.51 -1.24 -25.33
C TYR A 33 4.92 -1.31 -26.80
N ALA A 34 4.12 -0.80 -27.72
CA ALA A 34 4.50 -0.75 -29.14
C ALA A 34 5.74 0.13 -29.35
N TYR A 35 5.82 1.29 -28.70
CA TYR A 35 6.97 2.18 -28.73
C TYR A 35 8.25 1.50 -28.23
N GLU A 36 8.21 0.84 -27.07
CA GLU A 36 9.34 0.08 -26.51
C GLU A 36 9.81 -1.06 -27.43
N ILE A 37 8.87 -1.82 -28.00
CA ILE A 37 9.19 -2.94 -28.90
C ILE A 37 9.86 -2.42 -30.17
N LEU A 38 9.34 -1.34 -30.77
CA LEU A 38 9.93 -0.74 -31.96
C LEU A 38 11.35 -0.20 -31.70
N GLN A 39 11.59 0.44 -30.54
CA GLN A 39 12.94 0.84 -30.13
C GLN A 39 13.87 -0.37 -29.99
N SER A 40 13.40 -1.45 -29.36
CA SER A 40 14.19 -2.67 -29.18
C SER A 40 14.55 -3.37 -30.49
N ARG A 41 13.75 -3.15 -31.55
CA ARG A 41 13.99 -3.67 -32.90
C ARG A 41 14.87 -2.75 -33.76
N GLY A 42 15.42 -1.68 -33.17
CA GLY A 42 16.36 -0.78 -33.84
C GLY A 42 15.72 0.39 -34.58
N ARG A 43 14.44 0.67 -34.34
CA ARG A 43 13.82 1.86 -34.89
C ARG A 43 14.27 3.12 -34.14
N THR A 44 14.72 4.12 -34.89
CA THR A 44 15.04 5.46 -34.38
C THR A 44 13.83 6.38 -34.49
N PHE A 45 13.57 7.15 -33.44
CA PHE A 45 12.51 8.16 -33.39
C PHE A 45 13.12 9.55 -33.38
N THR A 46 12.46 10.51 -34.04
CA THR A 46 12.85 11.93 -33.90
C THR A 46 12.40 12.48 -32.55
N ASN A 47 13.00 13.60 -32.12
CA ASN A 47 12.59 14.28 -30.89
C ASN A 47 11.10 14.67 -30.92
N GLU A 48 10.60 15.12 -32.08
CA GLU A 48 9.18 15.48 -32.27
C GLU A 48 8.25 14.27 -32.16
N GLU A 49 8.66 13.11 -32.69
CA GLU A 49 7.91 11.86 -32.56
C GLU A 49 7.90 11.37 -31.12
N GLN A 50 9.04 11.46 -30.44
CA GLN A 50 9.17 11.07 -29.05
C GLN A 50 8.31 11.94 -28.14
N ASP A 51 8.30 13.26 -28.31
CA ASP A 51 7.46 14.18 -27.55
C ASP A 51 5.97 13.95 -27.82
N ARG A 52 5.60 13.63 -29.07
CA ARG A 52 4.24 13.25 -29.43
C ARG A 52 3.83 11.92 -28.81
N ILE A 53 4.67 10.90 -28.88
CA ILE A 53 4.36 9.58 -28.29
C ILE A 53 4.28 9.71 -26.77
N ASN A 54 5.17 10.50 -26.16
CA ASN A 54 5.12 10.81 -24.74
C ASN A 54 3.84 11.56 -24.36
N SER A 55 3.29 12.43 -25.22
CA SER A 55 2.00 13.09 -24.95
C SER A 55 0.79 12.16 -25.13
N LEU A 56 0.88 11.17 -26.02
CA LEU A 56 -0.10 10.08 -26.13
C LEU A 56 -0.02 9.11 -24.94
N VAL A 57 1.18 8.89 -24.39
CA VAL A 57 1.44 7.98 -23.27
C VAL A 57 1.36 8.67 -21.91
N SER A 58 1.44 10.00 -21.81
CA SER A 58 1.44 10.73 -20.52
C SER A 58 0.12 10.63 -19.74
N THR A 59 -0.88 9.95 -20.29
CA THR A 59 -2.05 9.46 -19.54
C THR A 59 -1.82 8.10 -18.84
N VAL A 60 -0.61 7.53 -18.92
CA VAL A 60 -0.22 6.21 -18.40
C VAL A 60 1.02 6.28 -17.49
N GLY A 61 1.65 7.44 -17.40
CA GLY A 61 2.59 7.76 -16.32
C GLY A 61 1.83 8.07 -15.03
N SER A 62 1.38 7.05 -14.31
CA SER A 62 0.59 7.07 -13.07
C SER A 62 -0.90 7.40 -13.24
N ASN A 63 -1.77 6.58 -12.61
CA ASN A 63 -3.23 6.70 -12.53
C ASN A 63 -4.07 5.90 -13.56
N GLU A 64 -3.84 4.58 -13.69
CA GLU A 64 -5.02 3.77 -13.33
C GLU A 64 -5.30 4.18 -11.88
N PRO A 65 -6.45 4.82 -11.56
CA PRO A 65 -6.73 5.09 -10.17
C PRO A 65 -6.62 3.71 -9.51
N ILE A 66 -5.59 3.49 -8.69
CA ILE A 66 -5.59 2.34 -7.80
C ILE A 66 -6.92 2.54 -7.10
N ILE A 67 -7.91 1.70 -7.42
CA ILE A 67 -9.22 1.79 -6.80
C ILE A 67 -8.94 1.26 -5.40
N ILE A 68 -8.38 2.13 -4.55
CA ILE A 68 -8.05 1.86 -3.17
C ILE A 68 -9.40 1.63 -2.56
N HIS A 69 -9.70 0.37 -2.30
CA HIS A 69 -10.97 0.01 -1.73
C HIS A 69 -11.14 0.80 -0.43
N PRO A 70 -12.29 1.45 -0.16
CA PRO A 70 -12.46 2.33 1.00
C PRO A 70 -12.16 1.65 2.34
N ASN A 71 -12.16 0.32 2.39
CA ASN A 71 -11.71 -0.43 3.56
C ASN A 71 -10.22 -0.26 3.88
N HIS A 72 -9.34 -0.04 2.90
CA HIS A 72 -7.92 0.22 3.14
C HIS A 72 -7.70 1.53 3.89
N THR A 73 -8.38 2.60 3.47
CA THR A 73 -8.34 3.89 4.18
C THR A 73 -8.97 3.79 5.56
N LYS A 74 -10.12 3.09 5.68
CA LYS A 74 -10.75 2.86 6.99
C LYS A 74 -9.86 2.05 7.94
N ALA A 75 -9.21 1.00 7.43
CA ALA A 75 -8.26 0.20 8.20
C ALA A 75 -7.05 1.04 8.62
N SER A 76 -6.47 1.83 7.71
CA SER A 76 -5.39 2.76 8.03
C SER A 76 -5.76 3.73 9.16
N ASN A 77 -6.97 4.28 9.14
CA ASN A 77 -7.42 5.20 10.19
C ASN A 77 -7.51 4.51 11.56
N LEU A 78 -7.95 3.25 11.60
CA LEU A 78 -7.96 2.46 12.84
C LEU A 78 -6.55 2.13 13.31
N ILE A 79 -5.61 1.85 12.39
CA ILE A 79 -4.21 1.64 12.72
C ILE A 79 -3.61 2.91 13.34
N TYR A 80 -3.86 4.08 12.75
CA TYR A 80 -3.41 5.36 13.33
C TYR A 80 -4.01 5.62 14.70
N LEU A 81 -5.31 5.35 14.87
CA LEU A 81 -5.97 5.51 16.16
C LEU A 81 -5.36 4.56 17.20
N SER A 82 -5.04 3.32 16.82
CA SER A 82 -4.35 2.37 17.69
C SER A 82 -2.94 2.84 18.05
N GLY A 83 -2.21 3.46 17.10
CA GLY A 83 -0.90 4.04 17.34
C GLY A 83 -0.96 5.23 18.29
N ALA A 84 -1.96 6.10 18.15
CA ALA A 84 -2.20 7.21 19.07
C ALA A 84 -2.53 6.73 20.50
N ILE A 85 -3.30 5.66 20.62
CA ILE A 85 -3.56 5.01 21.92
C ILE A 85 -2.29 4.40 22.50
N GLY A 86 -1.46 3.75 21.69
CA GLY A 86 -0.16 3.25 22.12
C GLY A 86 0.75 4.35 22.66
N ILE A 87 0.75 5.54 22.02
CA ILE A 87 1.45 6.72 22.53
C ILE A 87 0.88 7.16 23.88
N ALA A 88 -0.45 7.17 24.06
CA ALA A 88 -1.06 7.48 25.35
C ALA A 88 -0.62 6.48 26.44
N GLY A 89 -0.50 5.20 26.10
CA GLY A 89 0.08 4.17 26.97
C GLY A 89 1.52 4.48 27.37
N LEU A 90 2.37 4.83 26.40
CA LEU A 90 3.77 5.19 26.66
C LEU A 90 3.91 6.43 27.55
N ILE A 91 3.03 7.42 27.40
CA ILE A 91 2.99 8.61 28.27
C ILE A 91 2.59 8.19 29.69
N TRP A 92 1.58 7.33 29.81
CA TRP A 92 1.12 6.80 31.10
C TRP A 92 2.22 6.02 31.82
N THR A 93 2.99 5.22 31.10
CA THR A 93 4.09 4.40 31.61
C THR A 93 5.46 5.05 31.35
N SER A 94 5.54 6.38 31.38
CA SER A 94 6.77 7.10 31.03
C SER A 94 7.96 6.76 31.93
N GLU A 95 7.72 6.30 33.15
CA GLU A 95 8.75 5.78 34.06
C GLU A 95 9.53 4.58 33.49
N GLN A 96 8.91 3.82 32.56
CA GLN A 96 9.56 2.70 31.86
C GLN A 96 10.54 3.18 30.78
N LEU A 97 10.51 4.46 30.40
CA LEU A 97 11.44 5.07 29.44
C LEU A 97 12.75 5.50 30.11
N ASN A 98 13.32 4.61 30.93
CA ASN A 98 14.48 4.88 31.77
C ASN A 98 15.83 4.65 31.07
N SER A 99 15.83 4.16 29.83
CA SER A 99 17.05 3.84 29.07
C SER A 99 16.95 4.29 27.63
N GLY A 100 18.10 4.62 27.03
CA GLY A 100 18.17 4.99 25.61
C GLY A 100 17.65 3.88 24.68
N LEU A 101 17.85 2.61 25.06
CA LEU A 101 17.31 1.46 24.32
C LEU A 101 15.76 1.44 24.37
N ALA A 102 15.16 1.64 25.56
CA ALA A 102 13.71 1.68 25.69
C ALA A 102 13.09 2.79 24.85
N ILE A 103 13.68 3.99 24.90
CA ILE A 103 13.24 5.14 24.08
C ILE A 103 13.35 4.82 22.59
N PHE A 104 14.48 4.25 22.14
CA PHE A 104 14.67 3.88 20.74
C PHE A 104 13.64 2.86 20.26
N ILE A 105 13.39 1.81 21.05
CA ILE A 105 12.38 0.79 20.73
C ILE A 105 10.99 1.42 20.64
N SER A 106 10.60 2.27 21.59
CA SER A 106 9.30 2.96 21.58
C SER A 106 9.12 3.82 20.32
N VAL A 107 10.14 4.59 19.95
CA VAL A 107 10.12 5.41 18.71
C VAL A 107 10.03 4.53 17.47
N ALA A 108 10.81 3.44 17.40
CA ALA A 108 10.78 2.51 16.27
C ALA A 108 9.41 1.84 16.11
N VAL A 109 8.77 1.45 17.21
CA VAL A 109 7.42 0.86 17.22
C VAL A 109 6.38 1.88 16.74
N ILE A 110 6.44 3.13 17.21
CA ILE A 110 5.55 4.20 16.73
C ILE A 110 5.75 4.42 15.22
N ALA A 111 6.99 4.61 14.78
CA ALA A 111 7.30 4.81 13.37
C ALA A 111 6.81 3.62 12.52
N PHE A 112 6.93 2.40 13.02
CA PHE A 112 6.43 1.21 12.37
C PHE A 112 4.90 1.20 12.23
N VAL A 113 4.16 1.49 13.31
CA VAL A 113 2.68 1.52 13.29
C VAL A 113 2.16 2.59 12.34
N PHE A 114 2.71 3.81 12.40
CA PHE A 114 2.28 4.89 11.50
C PHE A 114 2.75 4.66 10.06
N GLY A 115 3.96 4.18 9.85
CA GLY A 115 4.49 3.85 8.53
C GLY A 115 3.68 2.74 7.84
N THR A 116 3.34 1.67 8.57
CA THR A 116 2.48 0.60 8.04
C THR A 116 1.06 1.09 7.76
N GLY A 117 0.47 1.88 8.65
CA GLY A 117 -0.82 2.54 8.42
C GLY A 117 -0.82 3.32 7.09
N TYR A 118 0.19 4.17 6.88
CA TYR A 118 0.34 4.96 5.67
C TYR A 118 0.43 4.12 4.39
N MET A 119 1.27 3.09 4.39
CA MET A 119 1.41 2.21 3.23
C MET A 119 0.11 1.46 2.93
N ILE A 120 -0.58 0.96 3.98
CA ILE A 120 -1.86 0.28 3.85
C ILE A 120 -2.93 1.23 3.28
N GLY A 121 -2.97 2.48 3.75
CA GLY A 121 -3.88 3.52 3.27
C GLY A 121 -3.69 3.84 1.79
N LYS A 122 -2.49 3.65 1.25
CA LYS A 122 -2.17 3.76 -0.19
C LYS A 122 -2.45 2.48 -1.00
N GLY A 123 -2.98 1.44 -0.38
CA GLY A 123 -3.28 0.18 -1.06
C GLY A 123 -2.09 -0.77 -1.20
N ASN A 124 -1.00 -0.56 -0.46
CA ASN A 124 0.17 -1.44 -0.53
C ASN A 124 -0.15 -2.85 0.02
N ALA A 125 -0.10 -3.86 -0.85
CA ALA A 125 -0.42 -5.24 -0.50
C ALA A 125 0.62 -5.89 0.45
N VAL A 126 1.90 -5.56 0.29
CA VAL A 126 2.97 -6.08 1.16
C VAL A 126 2.77 -5.59 2.59
N ALA A 127 2.51 -4.29 2.77
CA ALA A 127 2.24 -3.71 4.08
C ALA A 127 1.00 -4.33 4.74
N LYS A 128 -0.06 -4.62 3.96
CA LYS A 128 -1.24 -5.35 4.44
C LYS A 128 -0.87 -6.73 5.00
N TYR A 129 -0.15 -7.55 4.23
CA TYR A 129 0.17 -8.91 4.67
C TYR A 129 1.18 -8.92 5.82
N LEU A 130 2.15 -7.99 5.80
CA LEU A 130 3.08 -7.80 6.91
C LEU A 130 2.34 -7.44 8.21
N PHE A 131 1.41 -6.49 8.14
CA PHE A 131 0.60 -6.09 9.29
C PHE A 131 -0.23 -7.26 9.83
N ILE A 132 -0.89 -8.03 8.96
CA ILE A 132 -1.68 -9.21 9.37
C ILE A 132 -0.78 -10.27 10.02
N PHE A 133 0.38 -10.56 9.44
CA PHE A 133 1.34 -11.52 9.99
C PHE A 133 1.80 -11.12 11.40
N LEU A 134 2.21 -9.86 11.57
CA LEU A 134 2.64 -9.34 12.87
C LEU A 134 1.49 -9.26 13.88
N PHE A 135 0.27 -8.97 13.44
CA PHE A 135 -0.91 -9.00 14.29
C PHE A 135 -1.14 -10.41 14.85
N VAL A 136 -1.01 -11.47 14.03
CA VAL A 136 -1.13 -12.86 14.48
C VAL A 136 -0.06 -13.21 15.51
N ILE A 137 1.17 -12.76 15.32
CA ILE A 137 2.22 -12.90 16.34
C ILE A 137 1.84 -12.13 17.61
N GLY A 138 1.30 -10.92 17.48
CA GLY A 138 0.87 -10.07 18.60
C GLY A 138 -0.23 -10.68 19.47
N ILE A 139 -1.07 -11.58 18.93
CA ILE A 139 -2.07 -12.32 19.71
C ILE A 139 -1.42 -13.16 20.82
N LEU A 140 -0.17 -13.61 20.64
CA LEU A 140 0.57 -14.32 21.70
C LEU A 140 0.82 -13.44 22.94
N GLY A 141 0.70 -12.11 22.81
CA GLY A 141 0.82 -11.16 23.91
C GLY A 141 -0.44 -10.99 24.77
N ILE A 142 -1.57 -11.64 24.45
CA ILE A 142 -2.81 -11.52 25.23
C ILE A 142 -2.62 -11.84 26.73
N PRO A 143 -1.87 -12.88 27.14
CA PRO A 143 -1.62 -13.13 28.56
C PRO A 143 -1.01 -11.92 29.30
N VAL A 144 -0.12 -11.17 28.65
CA VAL A 144 0.47 -9.95 29.20
C VAL A 144 -0.59 -8.87 29.40
N ILE A 145 -1.51 -8.71 28.45
CA ILE A 145 -2.65 -7.78 28.56
C ILE A 145 -3.53 -8.14 29.77
N ILE A 146 -3.79 -9.44 29.99
CA ILE A 146 -4.56 -9.92 31.15
C ILE A 146 -3.85 -9.57 32.46
N THR A 147 -2.52 -9.76 32.52
CA THR A 147 -1.75 -9.38 33.71
C THR A 147 -1.83 -7.88 33.99
N HIS A 148 -1.71 -7.04 32.96
CA HIS A 148 -1.84 -5.59 33.11
C HIS A 148 -3.22 -5.17 33.62
N LEU A 149 -4.29 -5.89 33.28
CA LEU A 149 -5.63 -5.54 33.78
C LEU A 149 -5.74 -5.68 35.30
N SER A 150 -4.91 -6.53 35.92
CA SER A 150 -4.86 -6.73 37.37
C SER A 150 -3.81 -5.84 38.05
N THR A 151 -2.65 -5.59 37.42
CA THR A 151 -1.55 -4.84 38.04
C THR A 151 -1.58 -3.35 37.71
N GLU A 152 -1.94 -2.98 36.49
CA GLU A 152 -2.00 -1.61 35.99
C GLU A 152 -3.28 -1.41 35.14
N PRO A 153 -4.45 -1.29 35.79
CA PRO A 153 -5.74 -1.37 35.09
C PRO A 153 -5.90 -0.38 33.93
N ILE A 154 -5.33 0.83 34.06
CA ILE A 154 -5.37 1.86 33.02
C ILE A 154 -4.56 1.43 31.78
N LEU A 155 -3.34 0.89 31.98
CA LEU A 155 -2.54 0.33 30.89
C LEU A 155 -3.22 -0.89 30.28
N GLY A 156 -3.87 -1.73 31.09
CA GLY A 156 -4.70 -2.84 30.63
C GLY A 156 -5.81 -2.39 29.67
N ILE A 157 -6.57 -1.35 30.05
CA ILE A 157 -7.64 -0.77 29.22
C ILE A 157 -7.08 -0.20 27.91
N ILE A 158 -5.98 0.54 27.97
CA ILE A 158 -5.29 1.10 26.79
C ILE A 158 -4.92 -0.03 25.81
N ASN A 159 -4.30 -1.11 26.31
CA ASN A 159 -3.91 -2.26 25.49
C ASN A 159 -5.12 -2.98 24.88
N ILE A 160 -6.23 -3.11 25.61
CA ILE A 160 -7.48 -3.69 25.11
C ILE A 160 -8.06 -2.84 23.98
N LEU A 161 -8.14 -1.52 24.15
CA LEU A 161 -8.63 -0.61 23.12
C LEU A 161 -7.75 -0.65 21.86
N GLN A 162 -6.44 -0.69 22.04
CA GLN A 162 -5.49 -0.85 20.94
C GLN A 162 -5.72 -2.16 20.18
N LEU A 163 -5.89 -3.28 20.90
CA LEU A 163 -6.17 -4.59 20.32
C LEU A 163 -7.49 -4.60 19.54
N ILE A 164 -8.55 -3.98 20.07
CA ILE A 164 -9.86 -3.86 19.40
C ILE A 164 -9.72 -3.14 18.06
N PHE A 165 -9.02 -2.00 18.02
CA PHE A 165 -8.83 -1.25 16.78
C PHE A 165 -7.97 -1.97 15.76
N GLN A 166 -6.89 -2.63 16.19
CA GLN A 166 -6.05 -3.42 15.29
C GLN A 166 -6.81 -4.64 14.74
N THR A 167 -7.62 -5.30 15.57
CA THR A 167 -8.49 -6.41 15.13
C THR A 167 -9.48 -5.94 14.08
N TRP A 168 -10.15 -4.79 14.31
CA TRP A 168 -11.10 -4.25 13.35
C TRP A 168 -10.43 -3.80 12.04
N ALA A 169 -9.20 -3.30 12.10
CA ALA A 169 -8.39 -3.01 10.92
C ALA A 169 -8.10 -4.29 10.10
N VAL A 170 -7.72 -5.39 10.75
CA VAL A 170 -7.52 -6.69 10.07
C VAL A 170 -8.81 -7.18 9.41
N VAL A 171 -9.95 -7.11 10.11
CA VAL A 171 -11.25 -7.48 9.53
C VAL A 171 -11.55 -6.69 8.27
N LEU A 172 -11.31 -5.36 8.26
CA LEU A 172 -11.52 -4.52 7.08
C LEU A 172 -10.57 -4.86 5.94
N LEU A 173 -9.32 -5.21 6.22
CA LEU A 173 -8.32 -5.59 5.22
C LEU A 173 -8.60 -6.95 4.58
N LEU A 174 -9.21 -7.88 5.31
CA LEU A 174 -9.60 -9.20 4.81
C LEU A 174 -10.96 -9.19 4.09
N LYS A 175 -11.80 -8.17 4.34
CA LYS A 175 -13.12 -8.07 3.73
C LYS A 175 -13.01 -7.86 2.22
N ILE A 176 -13.43 -8.87 1.46
CA ILE A 176 -13.51 -8.86 0.00
C ILE A 176 -14.39 -7.68 -0.44
N PRO A 177 -13.96 -6.88 -1.44
CA PRO A 177 -14.79 -5.83 -2.02
C PRO A 177 -16.13 -6.41 -2.47
N LYS A 178 -17.25 -5.90 -1.95
CA LYS A 178 -18.54 -6.14 -2.59
C LYS A 178 -18.47 -5.40 -3.93
N ASN A 179 -18.54 -6.12 -5.04
CA ASN A 179 -18.71 -5.52 -6.36
C ASN A 179 -19.91 -4.58 -6.29
N LYS A 180 -19.65 -3.27 -6.15
CA LYS A 180 -20.67 -2.28 -6.47
C LYS A 180 -20.81 -2.40 -7.98
N LYS A 181 -21.86 -3.09 -8.43
CA LYS A 181 -22.33 -2.94 -9.80
C LYS A 181 -22.54 -1.43 -9.98
N VAL A 182 -21.68 -0.82 -10.79
CA VAL A 182 -21.84 0.54 -11.30
C VAL A 182 -23.06 0.55 -12.20
#